data_AF-A0A7Y2QAD0-F1
#
_entry.id   AF-A0A7Y2QAD0-F1
#
_cell.length_a   1.000
_cell.length_b   1.000
_cell.length_c   1.000
_cell.angle_alpha   90.00
_cell.angle_beta   90.00
_cell.angle_gamma   90.00
#
_symmetry.space_group_name_H-M   'P 1'
#
loop_
_entity.id
_entity.type
_entity.pdbx_description
1 polymer ?
#
loop_
_entity_poly.entity_id
_entity_poly.type
_entity_poly.pdbx_seq_one_letter_code
_entity_poly.pdbx_strand_id
1 'polypeptide(L)'
;TSKTAGFTHMCIDLKSEVHDAIKLGDLLTAKDGLAEINRRRTFSHPEPWKKSISTVHKSKGLECENALMMMCDRHSFSSTEYKRRLMYVGLSRAKKSLTLIVCRENPTPLFTF
;
A
#
# COMPACT_ATOMS: atom_id res chain seq x y z
N THR A 1 -37.59 -10.01 12.14
CA THR A 1 -36.12 -10.17 12.20
C THR A 1 -35.48 -8.95 11.59
N SER A 2 -34.91 -8.06 12.42
CA SER A 2 -34.27 -6.81 11.96
C SER A 2 -33.02 -7.16 11.14
N LYS A 3 -32.99 -6.81 9.85
CA LYS A 3 -31.80 -6.96 9.00
C LYS A 3 -30.82 -5.84 9.36
N THR A 4 -29.84 -6.13 10.21
CA THR A 4 -28.74 -5.20 10.50
C THR A 4 -27.98 -4.90 9.20
N ALA A 5 -27.80 -3.62 8.88
CA ALA A 5 -27.07 -3.15 7.70
C ALA A 5 -25.54 -3.32 7.90
N GLY A 6 -25.06 -4.55 7.96
CA GLY A 6 -23.63 -4.86 8.20
C GLY A 6 -22.73 -4.66 6.97
N PHE A 7 -23.31 -4.52 5.78
CA PHE A 7 -22.58 -4.56 4.51
C PHE A 7 -22.60 -3.25 3.71
N THR A 8 -23.21 -2.18 4.24
CA THR A 8 -23.34 -0.88 3.56
C THR A 8 -22.01 -0.22 3.20
N HIS A 9 -20.92 -0.57 3.88
CA HIS A 9 -19.58 -0.04 3.61
C HIS A 9 -18.63 -1.07 2.98
N MET A 10 -19.10 -2.28 2.66
CA MET A 10 -18.27 -3.22 1.95
C MET A 10 -18.16 -2.80 0.49
N CYS A 11 -16.93 -2.57 0.03
CA CYS A 11 -16.61 -2.39 -1.37
C CYS A 11 -15.90 -3.66 -1.85
N ILE A 12 -16.43 -4.29 -2.90
CA ILE A 12 -15.80 -5.45 -3.53
C ILE A 12 -14.90 -4.92 -4.64
N ASP A 13 -13.62 -5.30 -4.61
CA ASP A 13 -12.71 -5.03 -5.73
C ASP A 13 -12.98 -6.01 -6.87
N LEU A 14 -13.98 -5.69 -7.70
CA LEU A 14 -14.41 -6.52 -8.82
C LEU A 14 -13.28 -6.85 -9.79
N LYS A 15 -12.31 -5.94 -9.95
CA LYS A 15 -11.17 -6.19 -10.85
C LYS A 15 -10.29 -7.30 -10.29
N SER A 16 -9.92 -7.20 -9.02
CA SER A 16 -9.11 -8.23 -8.35
C SER A 16 -9.85 -9.57 -8.29
N GLU A 17 -11.15 -9.57 -7.99
CA GLU A 17 -11.97 -10.79 -7.95
C GLU A 17 -12.04 -11.51 -9.31
N VAL A 18 -12.19 -10.79 -10.42
CA VAL A 18 -12.18 -11.39 -11.76
C VAL A 18 -10.81 -11.97 -12.10
N HIS A 19 -9.71 -11.29 -11.74
CA HIS A 19 -8.36 -11.81 -12.00
C HIS A 19 -8.05 -13.06 -11.17
N ASP A 20 -8.57 -13.14 -9.94
CA ASP A 20 -8.46 -14.34 -9.12
C ASP A 20 -9.30 -15.47 -9.74
N ALA A 21 -10.56 -15.20 -10.10
CA ALA A 21 -11.47 -16.18 -10.70
C ALA A 21 -10.93 -16.79 -12.01
N ILE A 22 -10.33 -15.98 -12.90
CA ILE A 22 -9.68 -16.48 -14.13
C ILE A 22 -8.61 -17.53 -13.80
N LYS A 23 -7.83 -17.31 -12.73
CA LYS A 23 -6.74 -18.22 -12.34
C LYS A 23 -7.23 -19.43 -11.52
N LEU A 24 -8.49 -19.45 -11.09
CA LEU A 24 -9.09 -20.59 -10.39
C LEU A 24 -9.55 -21.68 -11.35
N GLY A 25 -9.85 -21.34 -12.62
CA GLY A 25 -10.33 -22.30 -13.62
C GLY A 25 -9.37 -23.46 -13.89
N ASP A 26 -8.08 -23.27 -13.58
CA ASP A 26 -7.03 -24.27 -13.76
C ASP A 26 -6.93 -25.27 -12.58
N LEU A 27 -7.73 -25.09 -11.53
CA LEU A 27 -7.66 -25.91 -10.31
C LEU A 27 -8.78 -26.93 -10.25
N LEU A 28 -8.44 -28.15 -9.81
CA LEU A 28 -9.31 -29.32 -9.88
C LEU A 28 -10.51 -29.23 -8.92
N THR A 29 -10.36 -28.55 -7.78
CA THR A 29 -11.41 -28.40 -6.78
C THR A 29 -11.49 -26.96 -6.24
N ALA A 30 -12.69 -26.57 -5.80
CA ALA A 30 -12.91 -25.27 -5.17
C ALA A 30 -12.07 -25.07 -3.88
N LYS A 31 -11.77 -26.16 -3.16
CA LYS A 31 -10.95 -26.13 -1.94
C LYS A 31 -9.50 -25.77 -2.27
N ASP A 32 -8.96 -26.35 -3.35
CA ASP A 32 -7.61 -26.02 -3.84
C ASP A 32 -7.56 -24.58 -4.34
N GLY A 33 -8.63 -24.12 -5.01
CA GLY A 33 -8.82 -22.73 -5.40
C GLY A 33 -8.74 -21.75 -4.23
N LEU A 34 -9.50 -22.02 -3.16
CA LEU A 34 -9.49 -21.19 -1.97
C LEU A 34 -8.12 -21.19 -1.28
N ALA A 35 -7.46 -22.36 -1.20
CA ALA A 35 -6.13 -22.47 -0.62
C ALA A 35 -5.10 -21.65 -1.42
N GLU A 36 -5.14 -21.71 -2.75
CA GLU A 36 -4.22 -20.95 -3.61
C GLU A 36 -4.48 -19.43 -3.57
N ILE A 37 -5.75 -18.99 -3.51
CA ILE A 37 -6.09 -17.57 -3.30
C ILE A 37 -5.55 -17.08 -1.97
N ASN A 38 -5.79 -17.82 -0.89
CA ASN A 38 -5.30 -17.45 0.43
C ASN A 38 -3.77 -17.41 0.46
N ARG A 39 -3.11 -18.40 -0.15
CA ARG A 39 -1.65 -18.41 -0.30
C ARG A 39 -1.18 -17.17 -1.07
N ARG A 40 -1.76 -16.87 -2.24
CA ARG A 40 -1.40 -15.68 -3.03
C ARG A 40 -1.63 -14.42 -2.22
N ARG A 41 -2.80 -14.19 -1.64
CA ARG A 41 -3.07 -12.98 -0.85
C ARG A 41 -2.18 -12.85 0.39
N THR A 42 -1.75 -13.97 0.98
CA THR A 42 -0.87 -13.98 2.16
C THR A 42 0.60 -13.75 1.79
N PHE A 43 1.07 -14.31 0.68
CA PHE A 43 2.49 -14.31 0.30
C PHE A 43 2.82 -13.38 -0.87
N SER A 44 1.82 -12.87 -1.58
CA SER A 44 2.00 -11.80 -2.56
C SER A 44 2.36 -10.56 -1.78
N HIS A 45 3.64 -10.22 -1.80
CA HIS A 45 4.08 -8.88 -1.44
C HIS A 45 3.52 -8.01 -2.56
N PRO A 46 2.46 -7.22 -2.33
CA PRO A 46 1.84 -6.51 -3.42
C PRO A 46 2.82 -5.41 -3.83
N GLU A 47 3.45 -5.59 -4.98
CA GLU A 47 4.40 -4.62 -5.51
C GLU A 47 3.66 -3.62 -6.39
N PRO A 48 4.03 -2.34 -6.35
CA PRO A 48 3.52 -1.38 -7.30
C PRO A 48 4.09 -1.69 -8.69
N TRP A 49 3.49 -1.10 -9.72
CA TRP A 49 3.99 -1.20 -11.09
C TRP A 49 5.42 -0.66 -11.16
N LYS A 50 6.27 -1.22 -12.06
CA LYS A 50 7.71 -0.89 -12.19
C LYS A 50 8.01 0.61 -12.17
N LYS A 51 7.10 1.44 -12.68
CA LYS A 51 7.10 2.89 -12.54
C LYS A 51 5.69 3.32 -12.14
N SER A 52 5.54 3.89 -10.96
CA SER A 52 4.26 4.40 -10.48
C SER A 52 4.46 5.61 -9.58
N ILE A 53 3.44 6.46 -9.54
CA ILE A 53 3.36 7.60 -8.64
C ILE A 53 2.10 7.41 -7.83
N SER A 54 2.22 7.49 -6.52
CA SER A 54 1.09 7.38 -5.61
C SER A 54 1.26 8.30 -4.42
N THR A 55 0.17 8.55 -3.70
CA THR A 55 0.28 9.10 -2.36
C THR A 55 0.87 8.07 -1.41
N VAL A 56 1.40 8.53 -0.26
CA VAL A 56 1.91 7.65 0.79
C VAL A 56 0.81 6.74 1.36
N HIS A 57 -0.44 7.20 1.40
CA HIS A 57 -1.56 6.37 1.82
C HIS A 57 -1.81 5.21 0.86
N LYS A 58 -1.71 5.45 -0.45
CA LYS A 58 -1.92 4.44 -1.49
C LYS A 58 -0.76 3.45 -1.63
N SER A 59 0.42 3.80 -1.13
CA SER A 59 1.56 2.86 -1.06
C SER A 59 1.56 1.99 0.19
N LYS A 60 0.64 2.19 1.14
CA LYS A 60 0.62 1.41 2.38
C LYS A 60 0.44 -0.09 2.08
N GLY A 61 1.38 -0.90 2.57
CA GLY A 61 1.38 -2.35 2.37
C GLY A 61 1.99 -2.78 1.03
N LEU A 62 2.45 -1.83 0.22
CA LEU A 62 3.24 -2.10 -0.98
C LEU A 62 4.73 -1.96 -0.69
N GLU A 63 5.55 -2.65 -1.46
CA GLU A 63 7.02 -2.55 -1.39
C GLU A 63 7.62 -2.48 -2.79
N CYS A 64 8.74 -1.77 -2.93
CA CYS A 64 9.45 -1.63 -4.19
C CYS A 64 10.97 -1.59 -3.97
N GLU A 65 11.74 -1.93 -5.00
CA GLU A 65 13.21 -1.94 -4.92
C GLU A 65 13.76 -0.56 -4.54
N ASN A 66 13.29 0.48 -5.24
CA ASN A 66 13.76 1.86 -5.07
C ASN A 66 12.56 2.79 -4.91
N ALA A 67 12.55 3.61 -3.86
CA ALA A 67 11.51 4.62 -3.65
C ALA A 67 12.08 6.04 -3.72
N LEU A 68 11.34 6.93 -4.40
CA LEU A 68 11.57 8.37 -4.38
C LEU A 68 10.44 9.02 -3.59
N MET A 69 10.76 9.63 -2.46
CA MET A 69 9.81 10.36 -1.65
C MET A 69 9.98 11.87 -1.91
N MET A 70 8.94 12.47 -2.49
CA MET A 70 8.94 13.88 -2.89
C MET A 70 8.24 14.75 -1.85
N MET A 71 8.54 16.06 -1.89
CA MET A 71 7.88 17.08 -1.08
C MET A 71 7.98 16.81 0.44
N CYS A 72 9.16 16.41 0.90
CA CYS A 72 9.43 16.20 2.33
C CYS A 72 9.59 17.55 3.06
N ASP A 73 8.47 18.24 3.29
CA ASP A 73 8.38 19.52 3.98
C ASP A 73 7.58 19.41 5.30
N ARG A 74 7.53 20.51 6.06
CA ARG A 74 6.79 20.55 7.33
C ARG A 74 5.27 20.37 7.16
N HIS A 75 4.70 20.82 6.05
CA HIS A 75 3.26 20.69 5.78
C HIS A 75 2.87 19.22 5.55
N SER A 76 3.67 18.51 4.79
CA SER A 76 3.50 17.10 4.48
C SER A 76 3.85 16.24 5.69
N PHE A 77 4.96 16.54 6.39
CA PHE A 77 5.50 15.76 7.50
C PHE A 77 5.88 16.62 8.72
N SER A 78 4.87 17.12 9.43
CA SER A 78 5.03 17.84 10.70
C SER A 78 5.43 16.94 11.88
N SER A 79 5.65 17.54 13.06
CA SER A 79 5.93 16.84 14.32
C SER A 79 4.72 16.15 14.96
N THR A 80 3.53 16.23 14.36
CA THR A 80 2.37 15.50 14.87
C THR A 80 2.56 13.98 14.73
N GLU A 81 2.01 13.23 15.66
CA GLU A 81 2.16 11.77 15.67
C GLU A 81 1.62 11.11 14.39
N TYR A 82 0.48 11.57 13.90
CA TYR A 82 -0.11 11.11 12.65
C TYR A 82 0.84 11.30 11.47
N LYS A 83 1.44 12.49 11.33
CA LYS A 83 2.34 12.80 10.21
C LYS A 83 3.67 12.05 10.32
N ARG A 84 4.18 11.80 11.53
CA ARG A 84 5.33 10.91 11.76
C ARG A 84 5.05 9.48 11.30
N ARG A 85 3.89 8.92 11.65
CA ARG A 85 3.47 7.59 11.20
C ARG A 85 3.30 7.54 9.69
N LEU A 86 2.72 8.59 9.09
CA LEU A 86 2.60 8.69 7.63
C LEU A 86 3.98 8.70 6.96
N MET A 87 4.92 9.47 7.51
CA MET A 87 6.29 9.49 6.99
C MET A 87 6.93 8.11 7.06
N TYR A 88 6.85 7.44 8.21
CA TYR A 88 7.34 6.07 8.39
C TYR A 88 6.77 5.11 7.34
N VAL A 89 5.48 5.20 7.04
CA VAL A 89 4.84 4.41 5.97
C VAL A 89 5.50 4.67 4.61
N GLY A 90 5.88 5.91 4.30
CA GLY A 90 6.59 6.25 3.07
C GLY A 90 8.03 5.74 3.04
N LEU A 91 8.78 5.92 4.14
CA LEU A 91 10.17 5.46 4.26
C LEU A 91 10.28 3.93 4.13
N SER A 92 9.30 3.19 4.68
CA SER A 92 9.27 1.72 4.68
C SER A 92 8.78 1.09 3.36
N ARG A 93 8.73 1.84 2.26
CA ARG A 93 8.37 1.29 0.92
C ARG A 93 9.58 0.82 0.12
N ALA A 94 10.77 1.33 0.43
CA ALA A 94 12.01 0.98 -0.26
C ALA A 94 12.65 -0.27 0.35
N LYS A 95 12.95 -1.27 -0.49
CA LYS A 95 13.71 -2.46 -0.08
C LYS A 95 15.23 -2.27 -0.21
N LYS A 96 15.69 -1.54 -1.23
CA LYS A 96 17.12 -1.35 -1.53
C LYS A 96 17.58 0.09 -1.39
N SER A 97 16.88 1.04 -2.03
CA SER A 97 17.29 2.45 -1.98
C SER A 97 16.11 3.40 -1.78
N LEU A 98 16.35 4.43 -0.98
CA LEU A 98 15.39 5.48 -0.67
C LEU A 98 16.02 6.83 -0.97
N THR A 99 15.40 7.58 -1.87
CA THR A 99 15.79 8.97 -2.17
C THR A 99 14.74 9.92 -1.62
N LEU A 100 15.19 10.96 -0.93
CA LEU A 100 14.32 11.95 -0.30
C LEU A 100 14.55 13.32 -0.94
N ILE A 101 13.49 13.95 -1.44
CA ILE A 101 13.52 15.35 -1.89
C ILE A 101 12.99 16.21 -0.75
N VAL A 102 13.89 16.95 -0.13
CA VAL A 102 13.64 17.72 1.11
C VAL A 102 13.58 19.22 0.79
N CYS A 103 12.63 19.92 1.40
CA CYS A 103 12.49 21.37 1.24
C CYS A 103 13.44 22.09 2.21
N ARG A 104 14.21 23.07 1.73
CA ARG A 104 15.16 23.85 2.54
C ARG A 104 14.49 25.01 3.26
N GLU A 105 13.47 25.58 2.63
CA GLU A 105 12.74 26.76 3.10
C GLU A 105 11.74 26.40 4.20
N ASN A 106 11.22 25.17 4.18
CA ASN A 106 10.25 24.67 5.15
C ASN A 106 10.54 23.20 5.51
N PRO A 107 11.69 22.91 6.14
CA PRO A 107 12.11 21.54 6.38
C PRO A 107 11.16 20.84 7.35
N THR A 108 10.96 19.54 7.12
CA THR A 108 10.37 18.67 8.13
C THR A 108 11.22 18.72 9.40
N PRO A 109 10.62 18.80 10.60
CA PRO A 109 11.38 18.77 11.86
C PRO A 109 12.08 17.42 12.11
N LEU A 110 11.89 16.43 11.24
CA LEU A 110 12.40 15.07 11.38
C LEU A 110 13.74 14.86 10.67
N PHE A 111 14.12 15.78 9.78
CA PHE A 111 15.44 15.77 9.16
C PHE A 111 16.18 17.05 9.50
N THR A 112 17.36 16.91 10.08
CA THR A 112 18.29 18.00 10.35
C THR A 112 19.39 17.97 9.30
N PHE A 113 19.61 19.10 8.64
CA PHE A 113 20.68 19.28 7.66
C PHE A 113 21.53 20.48 8.07
#